data_AF-A0A380FM15-F1
#
_entry.id   AF-A0A380FM15-F1
#
_cell.length_a   1.000
_cell.length_b   1.000
_cell.length_c   1.000
_cell.angle_alpha   90.00
_cell.angle_beta   90.00
_cell.angle_gamma   90.00
#
_symmetry.space_group_name_H-M   'P 1'
#
loop_
_entity.id
_entity.type
_entity.pdbx_description
1 polymer ?
#
loop_
_entity_poly.entity_id
_entity_poly.type
_entity_poly.pdbx_seq_one_letter_code
_entity_poly.pdbx_strand_id
1 'polypeptide(L)'
;MSSTSRQLKKNHWIRRIDWKLVAILALFAIISVSIIHSAMGGGQYSANFSIRQILYYVFGGIIAGLIMLISPKKLMKYTYLLYFILCIGLFILIIIPETPFTPIINGAKKLV
;
A
#
# COMPACT_ATOMS: atom_id res chain seq x y z
N MET A 1 -52.82 -5.97 15.78
CA MET A 1 -51.46 -6.34 16.25
C MET A 1 -50.46 -5.87 15.22
N SER A 2 -49.63 -4.89 15.58
CA SER A 2 -48.66 -4.21 14.71
C SER A 2 -47.38 -5.03 14.54
N SER A 3 -47.11 -5.53 13.34
CA SER A 3 -45.85 -6.17 12.97
C SER A 3 -44.75 -5.12 12.77
N THR A 4 -44.05 -4.77 13.85
CA THR A 4 -42.83 -3.95 13.82
C THR A 4 -41.70 -4.76 13.18
N SER A 5 -41.51 -4.58 11.88
CA SER A 5 -40.31 -5.05 11.18
C SER A 5 -39.11 -4.21 11.65
N ARG A 6 -38.30 -4.78 12.55
CA ARG A 6 -37.00 -4.21 12.91
C ARG A 6 -36.13 -4.21 11.66
N GLN A 7 -36.00 -3.06 11.02
CA GLN A 7 -35.02 -2.81 9.97
C GLN A 7 -33.63 -3.09 10.56
N LEU A 8 -33.05 -4.25 10.22
CA LEU A 8 -31.69 -4.59 10.57
C LEU A 8 -30.79 -3.51 9.95
N LYS A 9 -30.23 -2.64 10.79
CA LYS A 9 -29.26 -1.62 10.39
C LYS A 9 -28.05 -2.32 9.82
N LYS A 10 -28.08 -2.57 8.51
CA LYS A 10 -27.02 -3.22 7.75
C LYS A 10 -25.83 -2.25 7.76
N ASN A 11 -24.87 -2.50 8.66
CA ASN A 11 -23.65 -1.72 8.79
C ASN A 11 -22.84 -1.87 7.49
N HIS A 12 -23.14 -1.06 6.48
CA HIS A 12 -22.42 -1.08 5.21
C HIS A 12 -21.07 -0.38 5.37
N TRP A 13 -20.11 -1.07 5.99
CA TRP A 13 -18.69 -0.68 6.00
C TRP A 13 -18.18 -0.48 4.56
N ILE A 14 -18.71 -1.24 3.60
CA ILE A 14 -18.49 -1.09 2.16
C ILE A 14 -18.84 0.31 1.62
N ARG A 15 -19.74 1.05 2.27
CA ARG A 15 -20.15 2.40 1.85
C ARG A 15 -19.16 3.49 2.28
N ARG A 16 -18.18 3.14 3.13
CA ARG A 16 -17.07 4.02 3.54
C ARG A 16 -15.93 4.01 2.52
N ILE A 17 -15.93 3.03 1.61
CA ILE A 17 -14.93 2.90 0.55
C ILE A 17 -15.30 3.83 -0.60
N ASP A 18 -14.33 4.63 -1.04
CA ASP A 18 -14.47 5.46 -2.23
C ASP A 18 -14.20 4.61 -3.49
N TRP A 19 -15.27 4.09 -4.07
CA TRP A 19 -15.20 3.26 -5.27
C TRP A 19 -14.70 4.01 -6.51
N LYS A 20 -14.85 5.33 -6.58
CA LYS A 20 -14.30 6.13 -7.69
C LYS A 20 -12.78 6.17 -7.58
N LEU A 21 -12.26 6.43 -6.37
CA LEU A 21 -10.83 6.40 -6.11
C LEU A 21 -10.23 5.02 -6.41
N VAL A 22 -10.89 3.95 -5.96
CA VAL A 22 -10.44 2.57 -6.20
C VAL A 22 -10.41 2.26 -7.71
N ALA A 23 -11.42 2.66 -8.47
CA ALA A 23 -11.45 2.46 -9.92
C ALA A 23 -10.31 3.20 -10.64
N ILE A 24 -10.03 4.44 -10.25
CA ILE A 24 -8.93 5.22 -10.81
C ILE A 24 -7.58 4.56 -10.50
N LEU A 25 -7.36 4.12 -9.24
CA LEU A 25 -6.14 3.43 -8.83
C LEU A 25 -5.95 2.10 -9.58
N ALA A 26 -7.02 1.34 -9.78
CA ALA A 26 -6.99 0.09 -10.55
C ALA A 26 -6.64 0.34 -12.02
N LEU A 27 -7.21 1.39 -12.63
CA LEU A 27 -6.88 1.78 -14.00
C LEU A 27 -5.40 2.16 -14.13
N PHE A 28 -4.89 2.99 -13.23
CA PHE A 28 -3.46 3.35 -13.20
C PHE A 28 -2.57 2.13 -13.00
N ALA A 29 -2.98 1.16 -12.16
CA ALA A 29 -2.24 -0.07 -11.96
C ALA A 29 -2.15 -0.91 -13.24
N ILE A 30 -3.25 -1.06 -13.98
CA ILE A 30 -3.28 -1.78 -15.26
C ILE A 30 -2.36 -1.11 -16.28
N ILE A 31 -2.44 0.23 -16.41
CA ILE A 31 -1.59 0.99 -17.32
C ILE A 31 -0.12 0.81 -16.94
N SER A 32 0.22 0.93 -15.65
CA SER A 32 1.59 0.76 -15.15
C SER A 32 2.15 -0.63 -15.44
N VAL A 33 1.39 -1.70 -15.14
CA VAL A 33 1.82 -3.08 -15.38
C VAL A 33 2.01 -3.33 -16.88
N SER A 34 1.12 -2.81 -17.72
CA SER A 34 1.19 -2.95 -19.18
C SER A 34 2.43 -2.29 -19.76
N ILE A 35 2.76 -1.07 -19.30
CA ILE A 35 3.96 -0.34 -19.74
C ILE A 35 5.23 -1.09 -19.33
N ILE A 36 5.31 -1.54 -18.07
CA ILE A 36 6.49 -2.28 -17.59
C ILE A 36 6.64 -3.60 -18.34
N HIS A 37 5.54 -4.32 -18.57
CA HIS A 37 5.57 -5.56 -19.35
C HIS A 37 6.10 -5.34 -20.77
N SER A 38 5.65 -4.26 -21.44
CA SER A 38 6.14 -3.90 -22.76
C SER A 38 7.62 -3.51 -22.75
N ALA A 39 8.06 -2.71 -21.78
CA ALA A 39 9.46 -2.27 -21.65
C ALA A 39 10.44 -3.42 -21.37
N MET A 40 9.96 -4.54 -20.86
CA MET A 40 10.76 -5.73 -20.56
C MET A 40 11.02 -6.64 -21.78
N GLY A 41 10.39 -6.39 -22.94
CA GLY A 41 10.49 -7.25 -24.13
C GLY A 41 11.92 -7.46 -24.68
N GLY A 42 12.89 -6.65 -24.25
CA GLY A 42 14.29 -6.74 -24.67
C GLY A 42 15.13 -7.87 -24.03
N GLY A 43 14.56 -8.72 -23.17
CA GLY A 43 15.26 -9.91 -22.62
C GLY A 43 16.44 -9.64 -21.66
N GLN A 44 16.69 -8.37 -21.31
CA GLN A 44 17.84 -7.94 -20.52
C GLN A 44 17.71 -8.20 -19.01
N TYR A 45 16.54 -8.63 -18.54
CA TYR A 45 16.23 -8.76 -17.12
C TYR A 45 15.81 -10.19 -16.79
N SER A 46 16.48 -10.82 -15.81
CA SER A 46 16.14 -12.16 -15.32
C SER A 46 14.91 -12.18 -14.40
N ALA A 47 14.53 -11.02 -13.84
CA ALA A 47 13.42 -10.89 -12.93
C ALA A 47 12.16 -10.35 -13.63
N ASN A 48 10.99 -10.90 -13.30
CA ASN A 48 9.71 -10.42 -13.80
C ASN A 48 9.24 -9.16 -13.05
N PHE A 49 9.62 -7.97 -13.53
CA PHE A 49 9.17 -6.70 -12.92
C PHE A 49 7.66 -6.52 -12.99
N SER A 50 6.98 -7.03 -14.03
CA SER A 50 5.51 -7.00 -14.10
C SER A 50 4.86 -7.78 -12.95
N ILE A 51 5.40 -8.95 -12.59
CA ILE A 51 4.89 -9.75 -11.47
C ILE A 51 5.11 -9.03 -10.15
N ARG A 52 6.30 -8.46 -9.94
CA ARG A 52 6.59 -7.64 -8.75
C ARG A 52 5.64 -6.44 -8.67
N GLN A 53 5.40 -5.76 -9.78
CA GLN A 53 4.49 -4.62 -9.86
C GLN A 53 3.07 -5.00 -9.44
N ILE A 54 2.55 -6.14 -9.95
CA ILE A 54 1.23 -6.66 -9.55
C ILE A 54 1.19 -6.95 -8.05
N LEU A 55 2.22 -7.62 -7.50
CA LEU A 55 2.30 -7.91 -6.07
C LEU A 55 2.26 -6.61 -5.24
N TYR A 56 3.04 -5.60 -5.59
CA TYR A 56 3.05 -4.31 -4.89
C TYR A 56 1.71 -3.57 -5.00
N TYR A 57 1.02 -3.62 -6.15
CA TYR A 57 -0.32 -3.03 -6.27
C TYR A 57 -1.37 -3.76 -5.41
N VAL A 58 -1.30 -5.08 -5.31
CA VAL A 58 -2.18 -5.86 -4.43
C VAL A 58 -1.92 -5.51 -2.95
N PHE A 59 -0.65 -5.53 -2.52
CA PHE A 59 -0.28 -5.15 -1.15
C PHE A 59 -0.67 -3.71 -0.83
N GLY A 60 -0.36 -2.76 -1.71
CA GLY A 60 -0.73 -1.36 -1.56
C GLY A 60 -2.24 -1.15 -1.51
N GLY A 61 -3.00 -1.88 -2.35
CA GLY A 61 -4.46 -1.87 -2.36
C GLY A 61 -5.06 -2.39 -1.05
N ILE A 62 -4.52 -3.47 -0.49
CA ILE A 62 -4.93 -3.99 0.82
C ILE A 62 -4.67 -2.95 1.92
N ILE A 63 -3.46 -2.37 1.96
CA ILE A 63 -3.09 -1.35 2.96
C ILE A 63 -4.00 -0.12 2.84
N ALA A 64 -4.20 0.40 1.63
CA ALA A 64 -5.09 1.52 1.38
C ALA A 64 -6.53 1.22 1.80
N GLY A 65 -7.03 0.02 1.48
CA GLY A 65 -8.34 -0.46 1.92
C GLY A 65 -8.48 -0.51 3.43
N LEU A 66 -7.47 -1.06 4.13
CA LEU A 66 -7.43 -1.08 5.61
C LEU A 66 -7.44 0.34 6.19
N ILE A 67 -6.67 1.27 5.62
CA ILE A 67 -6.63 2.67 6.05
C ILE A 67 -7.99 3.35 5.86
N MET A 68 -8.70 3.09 4.75
CA MET A 68 -10.05 3.64 4.52
C MET A 68 -11.09 3.18 5.55
N LEU A 69 -10.88 2.02 6.19
CA LEU A 69 -11.74 1.54 7.26
C LEU A 69 -11.46 2.27 8.59
N ILE A 70 -10.25 2.82 8.76
CA ILE A 70 -9.86 3.56 9.96
C ILE A 70 -10.42 4.98 9.88
N SER A 71 -11.06 5.43 10.96
CA SER A 71 -11.59 6.80 11.01
C SER A 71 -10.45 7.83 11.06
N PRO A 72 -10.54 8.94 10.31
CA PRO A 72 -9.48 9.96 10.27
C PRO A 72 -9.03 10.46 11.65
N LYS A 73 -9.98 10.61 12.58
CA LYS A 73 -9.70 11.01 13.97
C LYS A 73 -8.75 10.04 14.70
N LYS A 74 -8.84 8.73 14.42
CA LYS A 74 -7.94 7.73 15.00
C LYS A 74 -6.56 7.79 14.34
N LEU A 75 -6.50 7.98 13.02
CA LEU A 75 -5.23 8.16 12.30
C LEU A 75 -4.45 9.35 12.87
N MET A 76 -5.08 10.51 13.00
CA MET A 76 -4.45 11.73 13.52
C MET A 76 -3.87 11.56 14.94
N LYS A 77 -4.53 10.76 15.80
CA LYS A 77 -4.03 10.49 17.16
C LYS A 77 -2.71 9.73 17.16
N TYR A 78 -2.53 8.80 16.23
CA TYR A 78 -1.32 7.97 16.14
C TYR A 78 -0.27 8.52 15.19
N THR A 79 -0.56 9.61 14.45
CA THR A 79 0.38 10.21 13.50
C THR A 79 1.72 10.55 14.14
N TYR A 80 1.75 11.19 15.31
CA TYR A 80 3.01 11.55 15.98
C TYR A 80 3.80 10.33 16.47
N LEU A 81 3.10 9.31 16.97
CA LEU A 81 3.74 8.06 17.39
C LEU A 81 4.33 7.32 16.19
N LEU A 82 3.60 7.22 15.08
CA LEU A 82 4.08 6.62 13.85
C LEU A 82 5.28 7.40 13.28
N TYR A 83 5.20 8.74 13.27
CA TYR A 83 6.28 9.62 12.84
C TYR A 83 7.57 9.35 13.64
N PHE A 84 7.48 9.31 14.96
CA PHE A 84 8.62 9.04 15.82
C PHE A 84 9.23 7.65 15.57
N ILE A 85 8.40 6.62 15.40
CA ILE A 85 8.85 5.27 15.05
C ILE A 85 9.59 5.25 13.71
N LEU A 86 9.07 5.94 12.69
CA LEU A 86 9.73 6.04 11.38
C LEU A 86 11.07 6.77 11.47
N CYS A 87 11.15 7.86 12.24
CA CYS A 87 12.41 8.57 12.49
C CYS A 87 13.43 7.67 13.20
N ILE A 88 13.02 6.91 14.22
CA ILE A 88 13.90 5.92 14.87
C ILE A 88 14.36 4.86 13.86
N GLY A 89 13.47 4.36 13.01
CA GLY A 89 13.82 3.41 11.95
C GLY A 89 14.92 3.94 11.02
N LEU A 90 14.86 5.23 10.67
CA LEU A 90 15.92 5.90 9.90
C LEU A 90 17.24 5.98 10.67
N PHE A 91 17.20 6.29 11.97
CA PHE A 91 18.41 6.28 12.81
C PHE A 91 19.03 4.89 12.91
N ILE A 92 18.21 3.85 13.09
CA ILE A 92 18.67 2.45 13.13
C ILE A 92 19.33 2.06 11.81
N LEU A 93 18.79 2.51 10.67
CA LEU A 93 19.34 2.23 9.34
C LEU A 93 20.77 2.78 9.16
N ILE A 94 21.09 3.90 9.80
CA ILE A 94 22.45 4.48 9.77
C ILE A 94 23.45 3.55 10.48
N ILE A 95 23.04 2.96 11.61
CA ILE A 95 23.91 2.17 12.50
C ILE A 95 24.07 0.73 12.02
N ILE A 96 23.02 0.13 11.44
CA ILE A 96 23.04 -1.27 11.02
C ILE A 96 24.07 -1.51 9.90
N PRO A 97 24.83 -2.64 9.97
CA PRO A 97 25.78 -3.01 8.93
C PRO A 97 25.10 -3.28 7.59
N GLU A 98 25.88 -3.26 6.53
CA GLU A 98 25.39 -3.62 5.20
C GLU A 98 25.02 -5.10 5.18
N THR A 99 23.77 -5.38 4.86
CA THR A 99 23.22 -6.72 4.74
C THR A 99 22.40 -6.81 3.45
N PRO A 100 22.00 -8.01 3.00
CA PRO A 100 21.06 -8.15 1.90
C PRO A 100 19.73 -7.38 2.09
N PHE A 101 19.38 -7.03 3.33
CA PHE A 101 18.21 -6.22 3.69
C PHE A 101 18.49 -4.70 3.76
N THR A 102 19.76 -4.32 3.78
CA THR A 102 20.25 -2.92 3.82
C THR A 102 21.36 -2.68 2.79
N PRO A 103 21.18 -3.08 1.51
CA PRO A 103 22.22 -2.91 0.51
C PRO A 103 22.45 -1.42 0.22
N ILE A 104 23.67 -1.10 -0.18
CA ILE A 104 23.98 0.19 -0.76
C ILE A 104 23.52 0.18 -2.22
N ILE A 105 22.55 1.03 -2.54
CA ILE A 105 22.05 1.22 -3.91
C ILE A 105 22.26 2.68 -4.28
N ASN A 106 23.05 2.94 -5.32
CA ASN A 106 23.44 4.28 -5.76
C ASN A 106 24.15 5.10 -4.66
N GLY A 107 25.06 4.47 -3.90
CA GLY A 107 25.87 5.15 -2.87
C GLY A 107 25.15 5.47 -1.55
N ALA A 108 23.88 5.09 -1.41
CA ALA A 108 23.12 5.25 -0.16
C ALA A 108 22.58 3.90 0.33
N LYS A 109 22.60 3.68 1.65
CA LYS A 109 21.91 2.54 2.28
C LYS A 109 20.40 2.74 2.14
N LYS A 110 19.71 1.71 1.65
CA LYS A 110 18.25 1.69 1.53
C LYS A 110 17.73 0.42 2.19
N LEU A 111 16.62 0.54 2.92
CA LEU A 111 15.84 -0.62 3.33
C LEU A 111 15.20 -1.21 2.07
N VAL A 112 15.50 -2.48 1.80
CA VAL A 112 14.88 -3.25 0.70
C VAL A 112 13.66 -4.01 1.22
#